data_AF-A0A933RLC7-F1
#
_entry.id   AF-A0A933RLC7-F1
#
_cell.length_a   1.000
_cell.length_b   1.000
_cell.length_c   1.000
_cell.angle_alpha   90.00
_cell.angle_beta   90.00
_cell.angle_gamma   90.00
#
_symmetry.space_group_name_H-M   'P 1'
#
loop_
_entity.id
_entity.type
_entity.pdbx_description
1 polymer ?
#
loop_
_entity_poly.entity_id
_entity_poly.type
_entity_poly.pdbx_seq_one_letter_code
_entity_poly.pdbx_strand_id
1 'polypeptide(L)'
;MHPTRHILAITALLLLPATAGAAQRDRDHDRMPDRWEKRHHVRTAAVDQDRDGLTNLSEYLVHTNPRSTDSDHDGVKDGREDRDRDGLSNGQEQRFGSDATRRDSDGDGVRDGDEGAGSITAMADGSVTVTLARGGTLTGAVTARTEIECEHGDDAPPAAKAARDDDREDEPDHEDEPDREDAADHEDEDERPASTTPATGGASREDDEDDDKSGDKGEDAADHEDEDRADCTAADLAVGVLVAEAELHVEGGVAVFEKLKLVRP
;
A
#
# COMPACT_ATOMS: atom_id res chain seq x y z
N MET A 1 -40.07 12.63 -53.73
CA MET A 1 -39.29 13.86 -53.51
C MET A 1 -39.89 14.63 -52.34
N HIS A 2 -39.29 14.53 -51.15
CA HIS A 2 -39.51 15.42 -50.01
C HIS A 2 -38.15 15.59 -49.31
N PRO A 3 -37.76 16.82 -48.92
CA PRO A 3 -36.38 17.17 -48.59
C PRO A 3 -35.96 16.83 -47.15
N THR A 4 -34.65 16.65 -47.03
CA THR A 4 -33.83 16.52 -45.83
C THR A 4 -34.10 17.58 -44.75
N ARG A 5 -34.10 17.14 -43.49
CA ARG A 5 -33.79 17.99 -42.33
C ARG A 5 -32.83 17.24 -41.41
N HIS A 6 -31.55 17.53 -41.57
CA HIS A 6 -30.52 17.14 -40.61
C HIS A 6 -30.69 18.01 -39.37
N ILE A 7 -31.08 17.40 -38.25
CA ILE A 7 -31.00 18.04 -36.93
C ILE A 7 -29.62 17.68 -36.40
N LEU A 8 -28.67 18.60 -36.57
CA LEU A 8 -27.40 18.60 -35.85
C LEU A 8 -27.72 18.97 -34.40
N ALA A 9 -27.96 17.95 -33.58
CA ALA A 9 -27.96 18.10 -32.13
C ALA A 9 -26.49 18.13 -31.67
N ILE A 10 -25.93 19.33 -31.53
CA ILE A 10 -24.67 19.52 -30.82
C ILE A 10 -25.01 19.34 -29.34
N THR A 11 -24.91 18.11 -28.86
CA THR A 11 -24.86 17.81 -27.43
C THR A 11 -23.56 18.42 -26.91
N ALA A 12 -23.67 19.57 -26.26
CA ALA A 12 -22.61 20.12 -25.45
C ALA A 12 -22.24 19.08 -24.38
N LEU A 13 -21.09 18.42 -24.57
CA LEU A 13 -20.46 17.58 -23.59
C LEU A 13 -20.01 18.50 -22.45
N LEU A 14 -20.83 18.56 -21.39
CA LEU A 14 -20.46 19.14 -20.10
C LEU A 14 -19.25 18.36 -19.59
N LEU A 15 -18.05 18.91 -19.81
CA LEU A 15 -16.85 18.54 -19.08
C LEU A 15 -17.10 18.88 -17.60
N LEU A 16 -17.54 17.88 -16.84
CA LEU A 16 -17.45 17.94 -15.39
C LEU A 16 -15.95 18.03 -15.07
N PRO A 17 -15.49 19.07 -14.37
CA PRO A 17 -14.13 19.07 -13.86
C PRO A 17 -14.00 17.86 -12.94
N ALA A 18 -13.09 16.95 -13.28
CA ALA A 18 -12.65 15.94 -12.35
C ALA A 18 -12.09 16.70 -11.14
N THR A 19 -12.83 16.74 -10.05
CA THR A 19 -12.29 17.20 -8.78
C THR A 19 -11.19 16.20 -8.44
N ALA A 20 -9.94 16.57 -8.68
CA ALA A 20 -8.80 15.83 -8.15
C ALA A 20 -9.02 15.74 -6.64
N GLY A 21 -9.38 14.54 -6.17
CA GLY A 21 -9.52 14.29 -4.74
C GLY A 21 -8.17 14.57 -4.11
N ALA A 22 -8.10 15.52 -3.19
CA ALA A 22 -6.87 15.77 -2.47
C ALA A 22 -6.45 14.46 -1.79
N ALA A 23 -5.31 13.90 -2.22
CA ALA A 23 -4.72 12.73 -1.59
C ALA A 23 -4.61 13.00 -0.08
N GLN A 24 -5.00 12.02 0.73
CA GLN A 24 -4.90 12.17 2.16
C GLN A 24 -3.43 12.27 2.54
N ARG A 25 -3.08 13.30 3.32
CA ARG A 25 -1.72 13.51 3.80
C ARG A 25 -1.39 12.44 4.82
N ASP A 26 -0.29 11.74 4.59
CA ASP A 26 0.34 10.72 5.43
C ASP A 26 1.80 11.15 5.54
N ARG A 27 2.24 11.57 6.72
CA ARG A 27 3.53 12.24 6.92
C ARG A 27 4.69 11.27 7.15
N ASP A 28 4.44 10.17 7.84
CA ASP A 28 5.43 9.12 8.11
C ASP A 28 5.34 7.95 7.12
N HIS A 29 4.46 8.05 6.12
CA HIS A 29 4.31 7.11 5.01
C HIS A 29 4.04 5.69 5.50
N ASP A 30 3.30 5.56 6.59
CA ASP A 30 2.95 4.26 7.19
C ASP A 30 1.59 3.73 6.73
N ARG A 31 1.01 4.38 5.70
CA ARG A 31 -0.29 4.10 5.08
C ARG A 31 -1.48 4.49 5.95
N MET A 32 -1.27 5.16 7.09
CA MET A 32 -2.33 5.79 7.86
C MET A 32 -2.36 7.31 7.60
N PRO A 33 -3.52 7.89 7.24
CA PRO A 33 -3.65 9.34 7.07
C PRO A 33 -3.45 10.12 8.39
N ASP A 34 -2.70 11.23 8.34
CA ASP A 34 -2.48 12.18 9.46
C ASP A 34 -3.80 12.56 10.18
N ARG A 35 -4.89 12.70 9.39
CA ARG A 35 -6.21 13.08 9.91
C ARG A 35 -6.87 11.94 10.70
N TRP A 36 -6.68 10.71 10.26
CA TRP A 36 -7.20 9.53 10.96
C TRP A 36 -6.41 9.31 12.25
N GLU A 37 -5.08 9.33 12.16
CA GLU A 37 -4.17 9.26 13.30
C GLU A 37 -4.53 10.29 14.39
N LYS A 38 -4.70 11.56 14.00
CA LYS A 38 -5.09 12.64 14.91
C LYS A 38 -6.45 12.41 15.56
N ARG A 39 -7.42 11.87 14.82
CA ARG A 39 -8.78 11.60 15.33
C ARG A 39 -8.76 10.50 16.37
N HIS A 40 -8.01 9.42 16.10
CA HIS A 40 -7.95 8.25 16.97
C HIS A 40 -6.84 8.34 18.01
N HIS A 41 -5.98 9.36 17.96
CA HIS A 41 -4.84 9.56 18.87
C HIS A 41 -3.85 8.38 18.84
N VAL A 42 -3.57 7.91 17.63
CA VAL A 42 -2.56 6.87 17.33
C VAL A 42 -1.53 7.45 16.36
N ARG A 43 -0.36 6.81 16.26
CA ARG A 43 0.78 7.29 15.46
C ARG A 43 1.65 6.19 14.84
N THR A 44 1.33 4.93 15.08
CA THR A 44 2.22 3.84 14.71
C THR A 44 1.36 2.73 14.15
N ALA A 45 1.43 2.53 12.83
CA ALA A 45 0.67 1.52 12.10
C ALA A 45 0.67 0.15 12.79
N ALA A 46 1.85 -0.32 13.20
CA ALA A 46 2.06 -1.69 13.72
C ALA A 46 1.63 -1.90 15.19
N VAL A 47 1.13 -0.88 15.89
CA VAL A 47 0.71 -1.03 17.29
C VAL A 47 -0.74 -1.48 17.36
N ASP A 48 -1.02 -2.52 18.15
CA ASP A 48 -2.37 -2.89 18.60
C ASP A 48 -2.66 -2.17 19.92
N GLN A 49 -3.47 -1.13 19.84
CA GLN A 49 -3.64 -0.13 20.90
C GLN A 49 -4.65 -0.55 21.98
N ASP A 50 -5.70 -1.29 21.63
CA ASP A 50 -6.72 -1.79 22.57
C ASP A 50 -6.62 -3.30 22.86
N ARG A 51 -5.72 -4.01 22.17
CA ARG A 51 -5.37 -5.42 22.39
C ARG A 51 -6.49 -6.37 22.02
N ASP A 52 -7.10 -6.12 20.89
CA ASP A 52 -8.16 -6.96 20.35
C ASP A 52 -7.65 -7.95 19.28
N GLY A 53 -6.44 -7.70 18.75
CA GLY A 53 -5.78 -8.50 17.72
C GLY A 53 -5.46 -7.74 16.43
N LEU A 54 -5.89 -6.48 16.28
CA LEU A 54 -5.63 -5.66 15.10
C LEU A 54 -4.62 -4.55 15.36
N THR A 55 -3.73 -4.35 14.41
CA THR A 55 -2.84 -3.18 14.39
C THR A 55 -3.63 -1.94 13.98
N ASN A 56 -3.16 -0.75 14.36
CA ASN A 56 -3.79 0.53 13.97
C ASN A 56 -3.99 0.64 12.45
N LEU A 57 -3.08 0.10 11.64
CA LEU A 57 -3.24 0.09 10.19
C LEU A 57 -4.40 -0.81 9.76
N SER A 58 -4.51 -2.02 10.30
CA SER A 58 -5.63 -2.91 9.98
C SER A 58 -6.96 -2.31 10.44
N GLU A 59 -7.00 -1.72 11.63
CA GLU A 59 -8.15 -0.96 12.14
C GLU A 59 -8.60 0.13 11.16
N TYR A 60 -7.66 0.88 10.60
CA TYR A 60 -7.93 1.86 9.57
C TYR A 60 -8.54 1.23 8.30
N LEU A 61 -7.99 0.10 7.83
CA LEU A 61 -8.43 -0.60 6.62
C LEU A 61 -9.84 -1.18 6.77
N VAL A 62 -10.16 -1.83 7.89
CA VAL A 62 -11.48 -2.44 8.12
C VAL A 62 -12.53 -1.44 8.64
N HIS A 63 -12.12 -0.20 8.92
CA HIS A 63 -12.91 0.91 9.43
C HIS A 63 -13.42 0.73 10.87
N THR A 64 -12.59 0.15 11.73
CA THR A 64 -12.81 0.00 13.16
C THR A 64 -12.09 1.10 13.95
N ASN A 65 -12.28 1.13 15.26
CA ASN A 65 -11.72 2.14 16.14
C ASN A 65 -10.58 1.52 16.98
N PRO A 66 -9.32 1.95 16.79
CA PRO A 66 -8.14 1.35 17.43
C PRO A 66 -8.05 1.57 18.95
N ARG A 67 -9.12 2.05 19.58
CA ARG A 67 -9.24 2.30 21.01
C ARG A 67 -10.47 1.62 21.61
N SER A 68 -11.17 0.81 20.84
CA SER A 68 -12.35 0.06 21.23
C SER A 68 -12.17 -1.36 20.75
N THR A 69 -12.03 -2.31 21.66
CA THR A 69 -11.82 -3.72 21.28
C THR A 69 -13.00 -4.36 20.53
N ASP A 70 -14.09 -3.63 20.38
CA ASP A 70 -15.40 -3.99 19.81
C ASP A 70 -16.03 -2.63 19.44
N SER A 71 -15.93 -2.25 18.18
CA SER A 71 -16.28 -0.91 17.68
C SER A 71 -17.78 -0.73 17.50
N ASP A 72 -18.48 -1.79 17.12
CA ASP A 72 -19.91 -1.75 16.85
C ASP A 72 -20.78 -2.23 18.04
N HIS A 73 -20.13 -2.73 19.09
CA HIS A 73 -20.70 -3.18 20.35
C HIS A 73 -21.65 -4.39 20.21
N ASP A 74 -21.38 -5.27 19.25
CA ASP A 74 -22.14 -6.51 19.04
C ASP A 74 -21.70 -7.66 19.96
N GLY A 75 -20.57 -7.51 20.68
CA GLY A 75 -19.99 -8.47 21.60
C GLY A 75 -18.90 -9.36 20.98
N VAL A 76 -18.58 -9.17 19.71
CA VAL A 76 -17.42 -9.74 19.01
C VAL A 76 -16.31 -8.67 18.98
N LYS A 77 -15.06 -9.09 19.13
CA LYS A 77 -13.94 -8.15 19.01
C LYS A 77 -13.65 -7.84 17.56
N ASP A 78 -13.20 -6.63 17.22
CA ASP A 78 -12.93 -6.21 15.84
C ASP A 78 -11.94 -7.16 15.12
N GLY A 79 -10.88 -7.60 15.80
CA GLY A 79 -9.95 -8.61 15.29
C GLY A 79 -10.51 -10.02 15.12
N ARG A 80 -11.70 -10.29 15.65
CA ARG A 80 -12.45 -11.55 15.48
C ARG A 80 -13.64 -11.41 14.55
N GLU A 81 -13.99 -10.20 14.13
CA GLU A 81 -14.98 -9.98 13.10
C GLU A 81 -14.47 -10.48 11.76
N ASP A 82 -15.40 -10.75 10.84
CA ASP A 82 -15.15 -11.19 9.47
C ASP A 82 -15.82 -10.16 8.56
N ARG A 83 -15.04 -9.11 8.23
CA ARG A 83 -15.55 -7.87 7.64
C ARG A 83 -16.12 -8.09 6.24
N ASP A 84 -15.49 -8.96 5.45
CA ASP A 84 -15.86 -9.26 4.08
C ASP A 84 -16.73 -10.53 3.95
N ARG A 85 -16.77 -11.37 4.99
CA ARG A 85 -17.52 -12.62 5.16
C ARG A 85 -17.03 -13.76 4.30
N ASP A 86 -15.74 -13.89 4.12
CA ASP A 86 -15.09 -14.99 3.39
C ASP A 86 -14.79 -16.22 4.28
N GLY A 87 -14.92 -16.07 5.60
CA GLY A 87 -14.69 -17.11 6.59
C GLY A 87 -13.33 -17.06 7.30
N LEU A 88 -12.52 -16.02 7.09
CA LEU A 88 -11.44 -15.61 7.97
C LEU A 88 -11.87 -14.39 8.80
N SER A 89 -11.31 -14.25 9.99
CA SER A 89 -11.45 -13.01 10.75
C SER A 89 -10.40 -11.99 10.31
N ASN A 90 -10.69 -10.71 10.50
CA ASN A 90 -9.79 -9.60 10.21
C ASN A 90 -8.38 -9.83 10.77
N GLY A 91 -8.28 -10.39 11.99
CA GLY A 91 -6.99 -10.68 12.62
C GLY A 91 -6.26 -11.89 12.02
N GLN A 92 -6.98 -12.86 11.47
CA GLN A 92 -6.39 -13.94 10.68
C GLN A 92 -5.88 -13.40 9.35
N GLU A 93 -6.66 -12.59 8.66
CA GLU A 93 -6.28 -11.99 7.36
C GLU A 93 -5.04 -11.10 7.51
N GLN A 94 -5.01 -10.22 8.52
CA GLN A 94 -3.81 -9.46 8.90
C GLN A 94 -2.59 -10.38 9.10
N ARG A 95 -2.78 -11.56 9.68
CA ARG A 95 -1.69 -12.52 9.94
C ARG A 95 -1.25 -13.25 8.68
N PHE A 96 -2.17 -13.52 7.76
CA PHE A 96 -1.89 -14.23 6.50
C PHE A 96 -1.50 -13.30 5.35
N GLY A 97 -1.66 -11.98 5.53
CA GLY A 97 -1.32 -10.98 4.53
C GLY A 97 -2.42 -10.76 3.49
N SER A 98 -3.62 -11.29 3.72
CA SER A 98 -4.79 -11.04 2.89
C SER A 98 -5.49 -9.73 3.28
N ASP A 99 -6.30 -9.19 2.37
CA ASP A 99 -7.05 -7.95 2.53
C ASP A 99 -8.40 -8.23 3.18
N ALA A 100 -8.52 -7.91 4.47
CA ALA A 100 -9.75 -8.04 5.26
C ALA A 100 -10.99 -7.29 4.73
N THR A 101 -10.86 -6.53 3.65
CA THR A 101 -11.97 -5.86 2.98
C THR A 101 -12.41 -6.56 1.69
N ARG A 102 -11.72 -7.63 1.29
CA ARG A 102 -11.88 -8.31 0.01
C ARG A 102 -11.81 -9.83 0.18
N ARG A 103 -12.94 -10.49 -0.14
CA ARG A 103 -13.11 -11.95 -0.04
C ARG A 103 -12.12 -12.80 -0.85
N ASP A 104 -11.38 -12.16 -1.74
CA ASP A 104 -10.53 -12.73 -2.78
C ASP A 104 -9.51 -11.61 -3.08
N SER A 105 -8.39 -11.71 -2.37
CA SER A 105 -7.36 -10.70 -2.29
C SER A 105 -6.54 -10.63 -3.57
N ASP A 106 -6.15 -11.78 -4.11
CA ASP A 106 -5.33 -11.90 -5.31
C ASP A 106 -6.18 -11.93 -6.61
N GLY A 107 -7.49 -12.14 -6.49
CA GLY A 107 -8.42 -12.10 -7.61
C GLY A 107 -8.40 -13.35 -8.48
N ASP A 108 -7.89 -14.47 -7.97
CA ASP A 108 -7.79 -15.73 -8.73
C ASP A 108 -9.14 -16.48 -8.84
N GLY A 109 -10.14 -16.05 -8.06
CA GLY A 109 -11.50 -16.59 -8.02
C GLY A 109 -11.75 -17.63 -6.93
N VAL A 110 -10.75 -17.95 -6.11
CA VAL A 110 -10.88 -18.61 -4.81
C VAL A 110 -11.06 -17.51 -3.75
N ARG A 111 -11.50 -17.87 -2.54
CA ARG A 111 -11.62 -16.91 -1.44
C ARG A 111 -10.43 -17.09 -0.52
N ASP A 112 -9.95 -16.04 0.12
CA ASP A 112 -8.78 -16.12 1.01
C ASP A 112 -8.98 -17.17 2.11
N GLY A 113 -10.18 -17.24 2.68
CA GLY A 113 -10.52 -18.27 3.64
C GLY A 113 -10.47 -19.67 3.07
N ASP A 114 -10.87 -19.85 1.82
CA ASP A 114 -10.85 -21.13 1.10
C ASP A 114 -9.43 -21.49 0.60
N GLU A 115 -8.50 -20.53 0.52
CA GLU A 115 -7.08 -20.74 0.21
C GLU A 115 -6.27 -21.22 1.41
N GLY A 116 -6.48 -20.64 2.60
CA GLY A 116 -5.51 -20.71 3.70
C GLY A 116 -5.28 -22.09 4.36
N ALA A 117 -4.14 -22.70 4.06
CA ALA A 117 -3.60 -23.82 4.84
C ALA A 117 -3.01 -23.38 6.20
N GLY A 118 -2.65 -22.11 6.41
CA GLY A 118 -2.33 -21.56 7.74
C GLY A 118 -0.85 -21.27 8.00
N SER A 119 -0.26 -21.74 9.11
CA SER A 119 1.13 -21.44 9.47
C SER A 119 1.87 -22.63 10.07
N ILE A 120 3.16 -22.78 9.76
CA ILE A 120 4.00 -23.84 10.34
C ILE A 120 4.19 -23.56 11.84
N THR A 121 3.72 -24.47 12.68
CA THR A 121 3.82 -24.33 14.14
C THR A 121 4.75 -25.34 14.80
N ALA A 122 5.08 -26.44 14.12
CA ALA A 122 6.07 -27.39 14.61
C ALA A 122 6.76 -28.11 13.46
N MET A 123 8.01 -28.49 13.69
CA MET A 123 8.77 -29.38 12.82
C MET A 123 9.45 -30.43 13.69
N ALA A 124 9.26 -31.71 13.37
CA ALA A 124 9.86 -32.82 14.09
C ALA A 124 10.02 -34.03 13.18
N ASP A 125 11.18 -34.68 13.21
CA ASP A 125 11.44 -35.94 12.52
C ASP A 125 11.09 -35.93 11.01
N GLY A 126 11.37 -34.82 10.33
CA GLY A 126 11.03 -34.63 8.92
C GLY A 126 9.54 -34.39 8.65
N SER A 127 8.73 -34.21 9.69
CA SER A 127 7.32 -33.82 9.59
C SER A 127 7.11 -32.35 9.93
N VAL A 128 6.23 -31.71 9.19
CA VAL A 128 5.78 -30.34 9.40
C VAL A 128 4.36 -30.38 9.95
N THR A 129 4.07 -29.55 10.94
CA THR A 129 2.72 -29.29 11.44
C THR A 129 2.32 -27.88 11.08
N VAL A 130 1.26 -27.75 10.30
CA VAL A 130 0.62 -26.50 9.91
C VAL A 130 -0.63 -26.32 10.74
N THR A 131 -0.73 -25.24 11.50
CA THR A 131 -1.99 -24.81 12.13
C THR A 131 -2.79 -24.05 11.10
N LEU A 132 -3.98 -24.56 10.77
CA LEU A 132 -4.84 -24.02 9.72
C LEU A 132 -5.37 -22.63 10.07
N ALA A 133 -5.57 -21.80 9.05
CA ALA A 133 -6.14 -20.46 9.20
C ALA A 133 -7.48 -20.53 9.93
N ARG A 134 -8.38 -21.42 9.50
CA ARG A 134 -9.70 -21.68 10.14
C ARG A 134 -9.64 -22.54 11.41
N GLY A 135 -8.45 -22.83 11.92
CA GLY A 135 -8.22 -23.67 13.10
C GLY A 135 -8.11 -25.16 12.78
N GLY A 136 -7.54 -25.91 13.73
CA GLY A 136 -7.09 -27.29 13.50
C GLY A 136 -5.64 -27.35 13.05
N THR A 137 -5.12 -28.57 12.87
CA THR A 137 -3.72 -28.81 12.49
C THR A 137 -3.63 -29.88 11.42
N LEU A 138 -2.82 -29.63 10.41
CA LEU A 138 -2.36 -30.63 9.45
C LEU A 138 -0.93 -31.02 9.80
N THR A 139 -0.66 -32.32 9.94
CA THR A 139 0.70 -32.84 10.14
C THR A 139 1.02 -33.84 9.05
N GLY A 140 2.16 -33.65 8.40
CA GLY A 140 2.62 -34.52 7.31
C GLY A 140 4.14 -34.55 7.21
N ALA A 141 4.67 -35.66 6.67
CA ALA A 141 6.08 -35.78 6.33
C ALA A 141 6.41 -34.92 5.11
N VAL A 142 7.57 -34.26 5.15
CA VAL A 142 8.18 -33.58 4.00
C VAL A 142 9.26 -34.49 3.45
N THR A 143 9.20 -34.79 2.16
CA THR A 143 10.12 -35.72 1.48
C THR A 143 10.80 -35.03 0.30
N ALA A 144 11.75 -35.72 -0.34
CA ALA A 144 12.37 -35.23 -1.57
C ALA A 144 11.41 -35.10 -2.76
N ARG A 145 10.16 -35.58 -2.63
CA ARG A 145 9.10 -35.43 -3.64
C ARG A 145 8.10 -34.32 -3.30
N THR A 146 8.17 -33.76 -2.11
CA THR A 146 7.29 -32.66 -1.72
C THR A 146 7.69 -31.44 -2.54
N GLU A 147 6.75 -30.93 -3.33
CA GLU A 147 6.88 -29.68 -4.07
C GLU A 147 6.75 -28.51 -3.10
N ILE A 148 7.72 -27.61 -3.12
CA ILE A 148 7.73 -26.43 -2.25
C ILE A 148 7.82 -25.23 -3.18
N GLU A 149 6.83 -24.35 -3.08
CA GLU A 149 6.70 -23.17 -3.93
C GLU A 149 6.62 -21.92 -3.05
N CYS A 150 7.03 -20.76 -3.59
CA CYS A 150 6.73 -19.49 -2.93
C CYS A 150 5.67 -18.74 -3.70
N GLU A 151 4.69 -18.22 -2.99
CA GLU A 151 3.95 -17.07 -3.46
C GLU A 151 4.76 -15.80 -3.15
N HIS A 152 5.04 -15.01 -4.18
CA HIS A 152 5.54 -13.65 -3.98
C HIS A 152 4.35 -12.72 -4.15
N GLY A 153 4.14 -11.81 -3.20
CA GLY A 153 3.03 -10.84 -3.21
C GLY A 153 3.11 -9.79 -4.32
N ASP A 154 3.71 -10.10 -5.46
CA ASP A 154 3.81 -9.23 -6.63
C ASP A 154 2.47 -9.09 -7.38
N ASP A 155 1.49 -9.95 -7.06
CA ASP A 155 0.10 -9.85 -7.53
C ASP A 155 -0.80 -9.05 -6.56
N ALA A 156 -0.26 -8.59 -5.42
CA ALA A 156 -0.91 -7.53 -4.65
C ALA A 156 -0.96 -6.27 -5.54
N PRO A 157 -2.10 -5.55 -5.60
CA PRO A 157 -2.20 -4.32 -6.38
C PRO A 157 -1.03 -3.42 -6.02
N PRO A 158 -0.27 -2.91 -7.01
CA PRO A 158 1.07 -2.38 -6.78
C PRO A 158 1.01 -1.37 -5.65
N ALA A 159 1.75 -1.64 -4.58
CA ALA A 159 2.17 -0.60 -3.65
C ALA A 159 2.69 0.54 -4.53
N ALA A 160 1.96 1.65 -4.53
CA ALA A 160 2.14 2.72 -5.50
C ALA A 160 3.62 3.01 -5.61
N LYS A 161 4.21 2.67 -6.77
CA LYS A 161 5.56 3.12 -7.10
C LYS A 161 5.48 4.62 -7.04
N ALA A 162 6.03 5.20 -5.98
CA ALA A 162 6.19 6.63 -5.83
C ALA A 162 6.78 7.11 -7.14
N ALA A 163 6.01 7.90 -7.88
CA ALA A 163 6.52 8.64 -9.01
C ALA A 163 7.67 9.46 -8.47
N ARG A 164 8.89 9.01 -8.74
CA ARG A 164 10.11 9.78 -8.57
C ARG A 164 10.11 10.77 -9.72
N ASP A 165 9.35 11.85 -9.57
CA ASP A 165 9.60 13.06 -10.33
C ASP A 165 10.60 13.86 -9.49
N ASP A 166 11.87 13.52 -9.71
CA ASP A 166 13.01 14.38 -9.45
C ASP A 166 12.82 15.63 -10.33
N ASP A 167 12.60 16.80 -9.74
CA ASP A 167 13.18 18.05 -10.23
C ASP A 167 12.93 19.23 -9.29
N ARG A 168 14.06 19.82 -8.88
CA ARG A 168 14.34 21.20 -8.44
C ARG A 168 14.09 21.60 -6.99
N GLU A 169 15.24 21.66 -6.31
CA GLU A 169 15.63 22.65 -5.31
C GLU A 169 15.03 24.04 -5.57
N ASP A 170 14.33 24.60 -4.58
CA ASP A 170 14.39 26.01 -4.26
C ASP A 170 14.27 26.18 -2.74
N GLU A 171 15.12 27.07 -2.23
CA GLU A 171 15.62 27.26 -0.86
C GLU A 171 14.60 27.80 0.18
N PRO A 172 14.97 27.91 1.48
CA PRO A 172 14.03 28.03 2.59
C PRO A 172 13.68 29.49 2.88
N ASP A 173 12.39 29.82 2.88
CA ASP A 173 11.94 31.09 3.43
C ASP A 173 11.71 30.99 4.95
N HIS A 174 12.53 31.78 5.62
CA HIS A 174 12.60 32.02 7.04
C HIS A 174 11.28 32.49 7.67
N GLU A 175 11.16 32.12 8.95
CA GLU A 175 10.21 32.57 9.96
C GLU A 175 10.15 34.10 10.10
N ASP A 176 8.98 34.64 10.47
CA ASP A 176 8.71 35.82 11.33
C ASP A 176 7.24 36.25 11.07
N GLU A 177 6.33 36.52 12.01
CA GLU A 177 6.38 36.77 13.45
C GLU A 177 4.93 36.67 14.03
N PRO A 178 4.74 36.78 15.37
CA PRO A 178 3.47 36.55 16.07
C PRO A 178 2.59 37.81 16.20
N ASP A 179 1.27 37.64 16.13
CA ASP A 179 0.30 38.69 16.42
C ASP A 179 0.35 39.09 17.91
N ARG A 180 0.85 40.30 18.17
CA ARG A 180 0.74 40.99 19.47
C ARG A 180 -0.36 42.04 19.44
N GLU A 181 -1.08 42.08 20.56
CA GLU A 181 -2.25 42.89 20.85
C GLU A 181 -1.99 44.40 20.87
N ASP A 182 -3.05 45.14 20.54
CA ASP A 182 -3.17 46.59 20.46
C ASP A 182 -2.67 47.35 21.72
N ALA A 183 -1.87 48.38 21.50
CA ALA A 183 -1.73 49.50 22.44
C ALA A 183 -1.55 50.83 21.69
N ALA A 184 -2.31 51.82 22.13
CA ALA A 184 -2.50 53.14 21.56
C ALA A 184 -1.40 54.16 21.92
N ASP A 185 -1.46 55.28 21.19
CA ASP A 185 -0.92 56.64 21.45
C ASP A 185 0.59 56.84 21.51
N HIS A 186 1.14 57.57 20.52
CA HIS A 186 1.45 59.00 20.69
C HIS A 186 1.98 59.66 19.40
N GLU A 187 1.70 60.97 19.29
CA GLU A 187 1.85 61.86 18.15
C GLU A 187 3.28 62.44 17.95
N ASP A 188 3.40 63.11 16.79
CA ASP A 188 4.23 64.28 16.45
C ASP A 188 5.57 64.13 15.69
N GLU A 189 5.50 64.58 14.42
CA GLU A 189 6.33 65.54 13.64
C GLU A 189 7.88 65.39 13.70
N ASP A 190 8.69 65.50 12.64
CA ASP A 190 8.64 66.43 11.52
C ASP A 190 9.81 66.13 10.53
N GLU A 191 9.73 66.73 9.32
CA GLU A 191 10.83 67.08 8.38
C GLU A 191 11.60 66.03 7.52
N ARG A 192 11.49 66.24 6.19
CA ARG A 192 12.35 65.72 5.09
C ARG A 192 13.54 66.69 4.83
N PRO A 193 14.37 66.65 3.73
CA PRO A 193 14.52 65.69 2.61
C PRO A 193 15.97 65.45 2.06
N ALA A 194 16.05 64.55 1.06
CA ALA A 194 16.69 64.70 -0.27
C ALA A 194 18.02 64.00 -0.65
N SER A 195 17.97 63.48 -1.90
CA SER A 195 19.06 63.37 -2.90
C SER A 195 19.95 62.10 -2.77
N THR A 196 20.43 61.39 -3.81
CA THR A 196 20.73 61.69 -5.23
C THR A 196 20.93 60.34 -5.97
N THR A 197 20.52 60.26 -7.25
CA THR A 197 20.88 59.26 -8.29
C THR A 197 22.40 59.36 -8.67
N PRO A 198 23.01 58.77 -9.73
CA PRO A 198 22.52 57.93 -10.85
C PRO A 198 23.48 56.79 -11.33
N ALA A 199 23.12 56.19 -12.49
CA ALA A 199 24.00 55.72 -13.59
C ALA A 199 24.73 54.36 -13.40
N THR A 200 24.90 53.45 -14.37
CA THR A 200 24.88 53.51 -15.85
C THR A 200 25.09 52.12 -16.47
N GLY A 201 24.55 51.90 -17.69
CA GLY A 201 25.10 51.03 -18.75
C GLY A 201 24.73 49.54 -18.66
N GLY A 202 24.34 48.82 -19.71
CA GLY A 202 24.28 49.07 -21.14
C GLY A 202 24.43 47.72 -21.89
N ALA A 203 23.46 47.40 -22.77
CA ALA A 203 23.61 46.83 -24.14
C ALA A 203 24.49 45.54 -24.33
N SER A 204 24.16 44.47 -25.05
CA SER A 204 23.37 44.15 -26.27
C SER A 204 23.25 42.59 -26.29
N ARG A 205 22.14 41.94 -26.70
CA ARG A 205 21.72 41.48 -28.05
C ARG A 205 22.72 40.62 -28.87
N GLU A 206 22.11 39.71 -29.65
CA GLU A 206 22.59 38.74 -30.69
C GLU A 206 22.58 37.28 -30.16
N ASP A 207 21.62 36.39 -30.49
CA ASP A 207 21.05 35.84 -31.75
C ASP A 207 21.79 34.58 -32.27
N ASP A 208 21.01 33.67 -32.88
CA ASP A 208 21.33 32.47 -33.71
C ASP A 208 21.59 31.14 -32.97
N GLU A 209 20.73 30.11 -33.02
CA GLU A 209 20.19 29.23 -34.10
C GLU A 209 21.00 27.91 -34.32
N ASP A 210 20.24 26.81 -34.28
CA ASP A 210 20.38 25.48 -34.93
C ASP A 210 21.52 24.50 -34.57
N ASP A 211 21.13 23.26 -34.19
CA ASP A 211 21.41 22.08 -35.04
C ASP A 211 20.77 20.78 -34.49
N ASP A 212 19.87 20.22 -35.30
CA ASP A 212 19.33 18.87 -35.23
C ASP A 212 20.42 17.81 -35.46
N LYS A 213 20.41 16.73 -34.67
CA LYS A 213 21.02 15.47 -35.10
C LYS A 213 20.28 14.23 -34.57
N SER A 214 19.45 13.72 -35.47
CA SER A 214 18.95 12.35 -35.51
C SER A 214 20.08 11.31 -35.49
N GLY A 215 19.93 10.29 -34.63
CA GLY A 215 20.75 9.08 -34.60
C GLY A 215 19.91 7.87 -34.17
N ASP A 216 19.30 7.23 -35.16
CA ASP A 216 18.66 5.92 -35.12
C ASP A 216 19.72 4.79 -35.12
N LYS A 217 19.58 3.78 -34.24
CA LYS A 217 19.74 2.32 -34.47
C LYS A 217 20.33 1.50 -33.31
N GLY A 218 19.72 0.32 -33.12
CA GLY A 218 20.20 -0.83 -32.35
C GLY A 218 19.25 -1.14 -31.19
N GLU A 219 18.16 -1.90 -31.37
CA GLU A 219 18.18 -3.37 -31.51
C GLU A 219 19.29 -4.00 -30.67
N ASP A 220 18.97 -4.25 -29.40
CA ASP A 220 19.29 -5.52 -28.75
C ASP A 220 18.18 -5.73 -27.70
N ALA A 221 17.26 -6.63 -28.05
CA ALA A 221 16.42 -7.30 -27.08
C ALA A 221 17.36 -8.07 -26.17
N ALA A 222 17.77 -7.46 -25.06
CA ALA A 222 18.24 -8.21 -23.92
C ALA A 222 17.00 -8.93 -23.40
N ASP A 223 16.91 -10.19 -23.78
CA ASP A 223 16.13 -11.21 -23.08
C ASP A 223 16.25 -10.90 -21.58
N HIS A 224 15.13 -10.49 -20.98
CA HIS A 224 14.94 -10.62 -19.55
C HIS A 224 15.00 -12.13 -19.31
N GLU A 225 16.21 -12.64 -19.12
CA GLU A 225 16.38 -13.86 -18.37
C GLU A 225 15.72 -13.56 -17.03
N ASP A 226 14.55 -14.16 -16.83
CA ASP A 226 13.90 -14.38 -15.55
C ASP A 226 14.92 -15.15 -14.70
N GLU A 227 15.98 -14.47 -14.24
CA GLU A 227 16.96 -15.02 -13.33
C GLU A 227 16.24 -15.24 -12.00
N ASP A 228 15.74 -16.45 -11.88
CA ASP A 228 15.43 -17.14 -10.65
C ASP A 228 14.57 -16.31 -9.68
N ARG A 229 13.24 -16.27 -9.95
CA ARG A 229 12.24 -16.23 -8.87
C ARG A 229 12.46 -17.51 -8.06
N ALA A 230 13.48 -17.52 -7.20
CA ALA A 230 13.97 -18.73 -6.57
C ALA A 230 12.79 -19.40 -5.85
N ASP A 231 12.37 -20.55 -6.34
CA ASP A 231 11.31 -21.33 -5.72
C ASP A 231 11.74 -21.69 -4.29
N CYS A 232 10.76 -21.72 -3.38
CA CYS A 232 11.01 -22.08 -1.99
C CYS A 232 11.53 -23.53 -1.94
N THR A 233 12.36 -23.81 -0.95
CA THR A 233 12.92 -25.14 -0.73
C THR A 233 12.59 -25.63 0.67
N ALA A 234 12.94 -26.87 0.98
CA ALA A 234 12.80 -27.40 2.34
C ALA A 234 13.60 -26.60 3.38
N ALA A 235 14.59 -25.80 2.97
CA ALA A 235 15.32 -24.92 3.87
C ALA A 235 14.51 -23.69 4.32
N ASP A 236 13.47 -23.31 3.56
CA ASP A 236 12.59 -22.18 3.86
C ASP A 236 11.45 -22.58 4.82
N LEU A 237 11.31 -23.88 5.12
CA LEU A 237 10.37 -24.36 6.12
C LEU A 237 10.88 -24.02 7.53
N ALA A 238 10.17 -23.14 8.21
CA ALA A 238 10.46 -22.78 9.59
C ALA A 238 9.17 -22.51 10.37
N VAL A 239 9.25 -22.70 11.70
CA VAL A 239 8.14 -22.31 12.59
C VAL A 239 7.88 -20.81 12.45
N GLY A 240 6.63 -20.45 12.22
CA GLY A 240 6.17 -19.08 11.95
C GLY A 240 5.98 -18.77 10.48
N VAL A 241 6.49 -19.59 9.55
CA VAL A 241 6.27 -19.40 8.10
C VAL A 241 4.80 -19.63 7.78
N LEU A 242 4.25 -18.72 6.99
CA LEU A 242 2.88 -18.77 6.49
C LEU A 242 2.80 -19.72 5.30
N VAL A 243 1.73 -20.49 5.24
CA VAL A 243 1.47 -21.48 4.21
C VAL A 243 0.17 -21.07 3.53
N ALA A 244 0.29 -20.63 2.27
CA ALA A 244 -0.85 -20.35 1.41
C ALA A 244 -1.62 -21.64 1.17
N GLU A 245 -0.92 -22.69 0.73
CA GLU A 245 -1.54 -23.95 0.32
C GLU A 245 -0.76 -25.16 0.85
N ALA A 246 -1.48 -26.19 1.28
CA ALA A 246 -0.89 -27.44 1.73
C ALA A 246 -1.71 -28.63 1.23
N GLU A 247 -1.16 -29.37 0.29
CA GLU A 247 -1.76 -30.60 -0.23
C GLU A 247 -1.10 -31.81 0.39
N LEU A 248 -1.91 -32.75 0.85
CA LEU A 248 -1.45 -33.95 1.53
C LEU A 248 -2.14 -35.19 0.96
N HIS A 249 -1.35 -36.23 0.74
CA HIS A 249 -1.85 -37.57 0.50
C HIS A 249 -1.38 -38.54 1.60
N VAL A 250 -2.02 -39.69 1.66
CA VAL A 250 -1.65 -40.75 2.62
C VAL A 250 -0.93 -41.87 1.88
N GLU A 251 0.36 -42.05 2.15
CA GLU A 251 1.17 -43.15 1.63
C GLU A 251 1.52 -44.11 2.77
N GLY A 252 1.13 -45.39 2.66
CA GLY A 252 1.44 -46.40 3.66
C GLY A 252 0.88 -46.14 5.07
N GLY A 253 -0.17 -45.32 5.19
CA GLY A 253 -0.75 -44.91 6.47
C GLY A 253 -0.08 -43.70 7.12
N VAL A 254 0.89 -43.09 6.44
CA VAL A 254 1.56 -41.85 6.85
C VAL A 254 1.07 -40.72 5.96
N ALA A 255 0.75 -39.59 6.58
CA ALA A 255 0.43 -38.35 5.90
C ALA A 255 1.72 -37.75 5.30
N VAL A 256 1.75 -37.50 3.99
CA VAL A 256 2.91 -36.93 3.27
C VAL A 256 2.45 -35.71 2.49
N PHE A 257 3.16 -34.60 2.62
CA PHE A 257 2.87 -33.41 1.82
C PHE A 257 3.27 -33.66 0.36
N GLU A 258 2.31 -33.46 -0.53
CA GLU A 258 2.52 -33.43 -1.97
C GLU A 258 3.05 -32.05 -2.37
N LYS A 259 2.40 -31.00 -1.88
CA LYS A 259 2.74 -29.61 -2.14
C LYS A 259 2.63 -28.75 -0.88
N LEU A 260 3.57 -27.81 -0.72
CA LEU A 260 3.54 -26.73 0.26
C LEU A 260 3.86 -25.40 -0.43
N LYS A 261 2.86 -24.51 -0.55
CA LYS A 261 3.03 -23.15 -1.05
C LYS A 261 3.25 -22.21 0.13
N LEU A 262 4.43 -21.64 0.25
CA LEU A 262 4.82 -20.74 1.33
C LEU A 262 4.60 -19.28 0.90
N VAL A 263 4.13 -18.44 1.83
CA VAL A 263 4.07 -16.99 1.60
C VAL A 263 5.40 -16.38 2.06
N ARG A 264 6.10 -15.69 1.16
CA ARG A 264 7.28 -14.91 1.56
C ARG A 264 6.85 -13.60 2.21
N PRO A 265 7.47 -13.22 3.35
CA PRO A 265 7.22 -11.93 4.00
C PRO A 265 7.78 -10.75 3.20
#